data_AF-A0A1D1XRG5-F1
#
_entry.id   AF-A0A1D1XRG5-F1
#
_cell.length_a   1.000
_cell.length_b   1.000
_cell.length_c   1.000
_cell.angle_alpha   90.00
_cell.angle_beta   90.00
_cell.angle_gamma   90.00
#
_symmetry.space_group_name_H-M   'P 1'
#
loop_
_entity.id
_entity.type
_entity.pdbx_description
1 polymer ?
#
loop_
_entity_poly.entity_id
_entity_poly.type
_entity_poly.pdbx_seq_one_letter_code
_entity_poly.pdbx_strand_id
1 'polypeptide(L)'
;MDTLLRTHNRLELLHPLHGLAERHSLSSPRPRNEDVKVSGKWSSGVCAKARSSALLELVPETKKENLDFDLPMYDPSKGLTVDLAVVGGGPAGLAVAQQVSGEGLSVCSIDPSPKLIWPNNYGVWVDEFEAMDLLDCLDATWPGAVVYVDEANKKLLGRPYGRVNRKLLKLKMMQKCVSNGVRFHQAKVVKVIHEESKSFLICNDGVTIQATLVLDATGFSRCLVQYNKPYNPGYQVAYGILAEVEQHPFDLDKMVFMDWRDSHLDSRKELKERNSRIPTFLYAMPFSSNKIFLEETSLVARPGLSMEDIQERMIARLRHLNIAVKSIEEDERCIIPMGGPLPVLPQRVMGIGGTAGMVHPSTGYMVARTLAAAPIVANSIVKYLGSEGGLSGDKLSAEVWKDLWPIERRRQREFFCFGMDVLLKLDLEGTRRFFNAFFDLEPRYWHGFLSSRLFLPELIFFGLSLFSHASNTSRLEIMAKGTLPLVNMINNLVKERA
;
A
#
# COMPACT_ATOMS: atom_id res chain seq x y z
N MET A 1 12.83 46.18 6.38
CA MET A 1 12.59 46.05 4.92
C MET A 1 12.82 44.59 4.59
N ASP A 2 11.90 43.72 5.01
CA ASP A 2 10.80 43.23 4.18
C ASP A 2 11.27 42.50 2.94
N THR A 3 11.33 41.16 3.00
CA THR A 3 10.55 40.33 2.06
C THR A 3 10.46 38.89 2.54
N LEU A 4 9.21 38.47 2.79
CA LEU A 4 8.75 37.13 3.08
C LEU A 4 8.85 36.23 1.84
N LEU A 5 9.50 35.06 1.97
CA LEU A 5 9.37 33.97 1.00
C LEU A 5 8.52 32.85 1.61
N ARG A 6 7.22 32.89 1.26
CA ARG A 6 6.26 31.79 1.43
C ARG A 6 6.48 30.79 0.28
N THR A 7 6.95 29.59 0.57
CA THR A 7 6.92 28.47 -0.39
C THR A 7 5.62 27.68 -0.20
N HIS A 8 4.69 27.79 -1.14
CA HIS A 8 3.53 26.90 -1.27
C HIS A 8 3.91 25.72 -2.19
N ASN A 9 3.96 24.50 -1.64
CA ASN A 9 3.97 23.27 -2.44
C ASN A 9 2.53 22.79 -2.63
N ARG A 10 1.92 23.11 -3.78
CA ARG A 10 0.78 22.37 -4.34
C ARG A 10 1.31 21.51 -5.48
N LEU A 11 1.32 20.19 -5.28
CA LEU A 11 1.48 19.22 -6.36
C LEU A 11 0.11 19.01 -7.01
N GLU A 12 -0.15 19.73 -8.10
CA GLU A 12 -1.22 19.39 -9.03
C GLU A 12 -0.69 18.35 -10.04
N LEU A 13 -1.35 17.20 -10.10
CA LEU A 13 -1.15 16.17 -11.11
C LEU A 13 -1.65 16.70 -12.47
N LEU A 14 -0.73 17.16 -13.32
CA LEU A 14 -1.02 17.51 -14.72
C LEU A 14 -1.02 16.25 -15.60
N HIS A 15 -2.14 16.04 -16.28
CA HIS A 15 -2.28 15.07 -17.37
C HIS A 15 -1.43 15.47 -18.59
N PRO A 16 -0.73 14.54 -19.27
CA PRO A 16 -0.08 14.85 -20.54
C PRO A 16 -1.07 14.72 -21.71
N LEU A 17 -1.38 15.85 -22.35
CA LEU A 17 -1.99 15.87 -23.68
C LEU A 17 -0.92 15.58 -24.73
N HIS A 18 -1.16 14.56 -25.56
CA HIS A 18 -0.36 14.22 -26.73
C HIS A 18 -0.40 15.34 -27.77
N GLY A 19 0.78 15.78 -28.21
CA GLY A 19 0.96 16.51 -29.46
C GLY A 19 1.39 15.54 -30.56
N LEU A 20 0.64 15.54 -31.66
CA LEU A 20 1.09 15.01 -32.95
C LEU A 20 0.79 16.10 -33.98
N ALA A 21 1.86 16.57 -34.61
CA ALA A 21 1.82 17.51 -35.71
C ALA A 21 1.62 16.75 -37.02
N GLU A 22 0.71 17.21 -37.88
CA GLU A 22 0.96 17.28 -39.32
C GLU A 22 0.01 18.27 -40.01
N ARG A 23 0.54 18.90 -41.05
CA ARG A 23 0.03 20.08 -41.77
C ARG A 23 -1.18 19.72 -42.64
N HIS A 24 -2.10 20.67 -42.86
CA HIS A 24 -2.34 21.29 -44.17
C HIS A 24 -3.44 22.37 -44.09
N SER A 25 -3.22 23.40 -44.90
CA SER A 25 -3.91 24.68 -45.09
C SER A 25 -5.32 24.60 -45.70
N LEU A 26 -6.22 25.53 -45.32
CA LEU A 26 -6.87 26.53 -46.20
C LEU A 26 -8.10 27.24 -45.54
N SER A 27 -8.09 28.58 -45.67
CA SER A 27 -9.20 29.56 -45.81
C SER A 27 -10.35 29.68 -44.78
N SER A 28 -10.40 30.88 -44.17
CA SER A 28 -11.51 31.74 -43.65
C SER A 28 -12.86 31.66 -44.42
N PRO A 29 -14.02 32.19 -43.93
CA PRO A 29 -14.17 33.35 -43.03
C PRO A 29 -15.29 33.35 -41.95
N ARG A 30 -15.23 34.36 -41.07
CA ARG A 30 -16.22 34.77 -40.04
C ARG A 30 -17.62 35.05 -40.62
N PRO A 31 -18.69 35.09 -39.80
CA PRO A 31 -19.12 36.39 -39.25
C PRO A 31 -19.79 36.41 -37.85
N ARG A 32 -19.63 37.59 -37.23
CA ARG A 32 -20.58 38.42 -36.43
C ARG A 32 -21.14 37.97 -35.07
N ASN A 33 -20.91 38.89 -34.13
CA ASN A 33 -21.59 39.16 -32.86
C ASN A 33 -23.11 39.25 -33.00
N GLU A 34 -23.82 38.75 -31.99
CA GLU A 34 -25.01 39.43 -31.45
C GLU A 34 -25.00 39.38 -29.92
N ASP A 35 -25.10 40.56 -29.33
CA ASP A 35 -25.33 40.82 -27.92
C ASP A 35 -26.79 40.49 -27.55
N VAL A 36 -26.99 39.69 -26.50
CA VAL A 36 -28.28 39.65 -25.78
C VAL A 36 -28.02 39.80 -24.29
N LYS A 37 -28.31 40.99 -23.78
CA LYS A 37 -28.49 41.27 -22.35
C LYS A 37 -29.84 40.74 -21.91
N VAL A 38 -29.86 39.85 -20.92
CA VAL A 38 -31.06 39.64 -20.08
C VAL A 38 -30.67 39.80 -18.61
N SER A 39 -31.21 40.85 -18.02
CA SER A 39 -31.22 41.15 -16.60
C SER A 39 -32.20 40.24 -15.87
N GLY A 40 -31.74 39.53 -14.84
CA GLY A 40 -32.58 38.77 -13.91
C GLY A 40 -31.95 38.72 -12.53
N LYS A 41 -32.58 39.39 -11.58
CA LYS A 41 -32.18 39.47 -10.16
C LYS A 41 -31.98 38.08 -9.56
N TRP A 42 -30.79 37.81 -9.03
CA TRP A 42 -30.57 36.72 -8.08
C TRP A 42 -30.54 37.25 -6.66
N SER A 43 -31.52 36.80 -5.88
CA SER A 43 -31.55 36.89 -4.43
C SER A 43 -30.35 36.15 -3.85
N SER A 44 -29.63 36.83 -2.98
CA SER A 44 -28.50 36.34 -2.22
C SER A 44 -28.94 35.25 -1.22
N GLY A 45 -28.95 33.99 -1.67
CA GLY A 45 -28.88 32.84 -0.79
C GLY A 45 -27.42 32.52 -0.54
N VAL A 46 -26.82 33.13 0.49
CA VAL A 46 -25.51 32.73 1.00
C VAL A 46 -25.68 31.33 1.59
N CYS A 47 -25.48 30.32 0.75
CA CYS A 47 -25.27 28.95 1.21
C CYS A 47 -23.90 28.96 1.91
N ALA A 48 -23.94 29.04 3.24
CA ALA A 48 -22.77 28.92 4.08
C ALA A 48 -22.08 27.60 3.74
N LYS A 49 -20.94 27.70 3.03
CA LYS A 49 -19.97 26.60 2.93
C LYS A 49 -19.67 26.18 4.36
N ALA A 50 -20.15 24.99 4.72
CA ALA A 50 -19.93 24.40 6.03
C ALA A 50 -18.43 24.45 6.36
N ARG A 51 -18.14 24.96 7.55
CA ARG A 51 -16.79 25.07 8.12
C ARG A 51 -16.01 23.77 7.86
N SER A 52 -14.80 23.91 7.34
CA SER A 52 -13.75 22.90 7.48
C SER A 52 -13.78 22.38 8.91
N SER A 53 -13.93 21.08 9.06
CA SER A 53 -14.23 20.45 10.35
C SER A 53 -13.13 20.71 11.38
N ALA A 54 -13.52 21.06 12.61
CA ALA A 54 -12.61 21.22 13.76
C ALA A 54 -11.60 20.07 13.94
N LEU A 55 -11.94 18.85 13.52
CA LEU A 55 -11.02 17.69 13.52
C LEU A 55 -9.74 17.96 12.71
N LEU A 56 -9.86 18.58 11.53
CA LEU A 56 -8.73 18.86 10.65
C LEU A 56 -7.86 20.02 11.16
N GLU A 57 -8.42 20.87 12.03
CA GLU A 57 -7.69 21.96 12.68
C GLU A 57 -6.85 21.47 13.86
N LEU A 58 -7.14 20.27 14.40
CA LEU A 58 -6.40 19.63 15.49
C LEU A 58 -5.18 18.84 15.03
N VAL A 59 -5.00 18.66 13.71
CA VAL A 59 -3.88 17.89 13.17
C VAL A 59 -2.58 18.68 13.40
N PRO A 60 -1.62 18.16 14.19
CA PRO A 60 -0.36 18.84 14.42
C PRO A 60 0.46 18.91 13.14
N GLU A 61 1.35 19.89 13.03
CA GLU A 61 2.36 19.86 11.97
C GLU A 61 3.16 18.54 12.08
N THR A 62 3.18 17.76 11.00
CA THR A 62 3.82 16.44 10.97
C THR A 62 5.28 16.56 11.38
N LYS A 63 5.61 16.18 12.62
CA LYS A 63 6.99 16.14 13.08
C LYS A 63 7.70 14.97 12.42
N LYS A 64 8.53 15.29 11.43
CA LYS A 64 9.48 14.35 10.84
C LYS A 64 10.53 13.98 11.89
N GLU A 65 10.31 12.85 12.56
CA GLU A 65 11.26 12.33 13.54
C GLU A 65 12.36 11.53 12.84
N ASN A 66 13.62 11.81 13.19
CA ASN A 66 14.78 11.07 12.72
C ASN A 66 15.26 10.10 13.80
N LEU A 67 15.77 8.94 13.37
CA LEU A 67 16.58 8.08 14.22
C LEU A 67 17.91 8.76 14.52
N ASP A 68 18.28 8.75 15.81
CA ASP A 68 19.61 9.14 16.25
C ASP A 68 20.58 7.98 16.02
N PHE A 69 21.28 8.03 14.89
CA PHE A 69 22.19 6.98 14.45
C PHE A 69 23.32 7.58 13.62
N ASP A 70 24.55 7.11 13.83
CA ASP A 70 25.67 7.43 12.95
C ASP A 70 25.73 6.42 11.81
N LEU A 71 25.62 6.90 10.57
CA LEU A 71 25.52 6.03 9.40
C LEU A 71 26.89 5.92 8.73
N PRO A 72 27.39 4.69 8.48
CA PRO A 72 28.60 4.50 7.70
C PRO A 72 28.34 4.93 6.25
N MET A 73 28.75 6.15 5.91
CA MET A 73 28.49 6.73 4.60
C MET A 73 29.31 6.02 3.50
N TYR A 74 28.71 5.92 2.33
CA TYR A 74 29.40 5.51 1.10
C TYR A 74 30.43 6.58 0.72
N ASP A 75 31.63 6.13 0.35
CA ASP A 75 32.73 6.99 -0.06
C ASP A 75 32.93 6.91 -1.59
N PRO A 76 32.48 7.93 -2.36
CA PRO A 76 32.58 7.93 -3.81
C PRO A 76 34.03 7.88 -4.32
N SER A 77 35.01 8.32 -3.52
CA SER A 77 36.41 8.40 -3.95
C SER A 77 37.07 7.03 -4.15
N LYS A 78 36.53 5.99 -3.51
CA LYS A 78 37.06 4.62 -3.63
C LYS A 78 36.76 3.98 -4.97
N GLY A 79 35.77 4.48 -5.72
CA GLY A 79 35.41 3.98 -7.05
C GLY A 79 35.05 2.48 -7.09
N LEU A 80 34.68 1.89 -5.95
CA LEU A 80 34.41 0.46 -5.83
C LEU A 80 33.03 0.12 -6.39
N THR A 81 32.98 -0.91 -7.23
CA THR A 81 31.71 -1.55 -7.58
C THR A 81 31.23 -2.34 -6.38
N VAL A 82 30.02 -2.05 -5.91
CA VAL A 82 29.38 -2.84 -4.86
C VAL A 82 28.66 -4.05 -5.45
N ASP A 83 28.49 -5.11 -4.66
CA ASP A 83 27.76 -6.30 -5.09
C ASP A 83 26.27 -5.98 -5.29
N LEU A 84 25.71 -5.21 -4.36
CA LEU A 84 24.30 -4.81 -4.37
C LEU A 84 24.11 -3.32 -4.05
N ALA A 85 23.43 -2.60 -4.94
CA ALA A 85 22.84 -1.31 -4.62
C ALA A 85 21.34 -1.45 -4.33
N VAL A 86 20.91 -1.04 -3.13
CA VAL A 86 19.50 -1.05 -2.70
C VAL A 86 18.96 0.37 -2.75
N VAL A 87 17.98 0.63 -3.60
CA VAL A 87 17.37 1.94 -3.78
C VAL A 87 16.06 2.01 -2.98
N GLY A 88 16.06 2.77 -1.89
CA GLY A 88 14.94 2.92 -0.97
C GLY A 88 15.19 2.26 0.40
N GLY A 89 15.13 3.05 1.47
CA GLY A 89 15.36 2.67 2.86
C GLY A 89 14.09 2.25 3.59
N GLY A 90 13.12 1.66 2.89
CA GLY A 90 11.91 1.07 3.45
C GLY A 90 12.15 -0.30 4.10
N PRO A 91 11.13 -0.93 4.73
CA PRO A 91 11.27 -2.25 5.36
C PRO A 91 11.81 -3.31 4.39
N ALA A 92 11.37 -3.27 3.13
CA ALA A 92 11.79 -4.21 2.09
C ALA A 92 13.29 -4.12 1.78
N GLY A 93 13.77 -2.89 1.55
CA GLY A 93 15.17 -2.63 1.19
C GLY A 93 16.12 -2.98 2.33
N LEU A 94 15.81 -2.52 3.55
CA LEU A 94 16.63 -2.83 4.73
C LEU A 94 16.62 -4.33 5.09
N ALA A 95 15.51 -5.03 4.86
CA ALA A 95 15.42 -6.47 5.11
C ALA A 95 16.32 -7.29 4.18
N VAL A 96 16.46 -6.89 2.92
CA VAL A 96 17.39 -7.54 1.98
C VAL A 96 18.83 -7.09 2.23
N ALA A 97 19.06 -5.78 2.42
CA ALA A 97 20.40 -5.23 2.62
C ALA A 97 21.13 -5.85 3.81
N GLN A 98 20.46 -6.00 4.96
CA GLN A 98 21.07 -6.58 6.15
C GLN A 98 21.47 -8.05 5.94
N GLN A 99 20.67 -8.83 5.20
CA GLN A 99 20.91 -10.25 5.00
C GLN A 99 22.03 -10.48 3.98
N VAL A 100 21.99 -9.77 2.84
CA VAL A 100 23.04 -9.85 1.82
C VAL A 100 24.39 -9.41 2.38
N SER A 101 24.42 -8.32 3.15
CA SER A 101 25.66 -7.86 3.80
C SER A 101 26.14 -8.80 4.91
N GLY A 102 25.22 -9.50 5.57
CA GLY A 102 25.54 -10.50 6.60
C GLY A 102 26.29 -11.71 6.05
N GLU A 103 26.09 -12.03 4.77
CA GLU A 103 26.82 -13.07 4.04
C GLU A 103 28.14 -12.56 3.40
N GLY A 104 28.57 -11.35 3.76
CA GLY A 104 29.87 -10.79 3.37
C GLY A 104 29.89 -10.05 2.03
N LEU A 105 28.76 -9.90 1.35
CA LEU A 105 28.67 -9.11 0.12
C LEU A 105 28.62 -7.61 0.42
N SER A 106 29.23 -6.80 -0.46
CA SER A 106 29.26 -5.34 -0.31
C SER A 106 27.92 -4.71 -0.73
N VAL A 107 27.28 -3.98 0.19
CA VAL A 107 25.97 -3.37 -0.04
C VAL A 107 26.01 -1.85 0.15
N CYS A 108 25.41 -1.11 -0.78
CA CYS A 108 25.12 0.31 -0.64
C CYS A 108 23.60 0.56 -0.62
N SER A 109 23.08 1.10 0.47
CA SER A 109 21.69 1.55 0.59
C SER A 109 21.58 3.04 0.25
N ILE A 110 20.78 3.35 -0.76
CA ILE A 110 20.59 4.70 -1.29
C ILE A 110 19.17 5.15 -0.95
N ASP A 111 19.05 6.19 -0.13
CA ASP A 111 17.76 6.74 0.29
C ASP A 111 17.87 8.26 0.51
N PRO A 112 16.89 9.09 0.10
CA PRO A 112 16.97 10.54 0.29
C PRO A 112 16.91 10.98 1.76
N SER A 113 16.41 10.13 2.66
CA SER A 113 16.15 10.43 4.07
C SER A 113 16.32 9.16 4.93
N PRO A 114 17.52 8.55 4.97
CA PRO A 114 17.72 7.23 5.55
C PRO A 114 17.44 7.20 7.06
N LYS A 115 17.59 8.34 7.75
CA LYS A 115 17.30 8.48 9.19
C LYS A 115 15.82 8.74 9.50
N LEU A 116 15.02 9.20 8.55
CA LEU A 116 13.62 9.57 8.77
C LEU A 116 12.77 8.35 9.11
N ILE A 117 12.02 8.37 10.21
CA ILE A 117 11.11 7.26 10.57
C ILE A 117 10.06 7.08 9.46
N TRP A 118 9.71 5.84 9.17
CA TRP A 118 8.71 5.56 8.13
C TRP A 118 7.36 6.18 8.48
N PRO A 119 6.70 6.89 7.54
CA PRO A 119 5.53 7.70 7.86
C PRO A 119 4.25 6.87 8.09
N ASN A 120 4.17 5.65 7.55
CA ASN A 120 2.95 4.84 7.59
C ASN A 120 2.86 4.01 8.87
N ASN A 121 1.65 3.79 9.38
CA ASN A 121 1.41 2.77 10.40
C ASN A 121 1.22 1.41 9.73
N TYR A 122 1.57 0.35 10.46
CA TYR A 122 1.40 -1.02 9.99
C TYR A 122 0.65 -1.83 11.04
N GLY A 123 -0.40 -2.50 10.57
CA GLY A 123 -1.07 -3.56 11.28
C GLY A 123 -0.63 -4.92 10.73
N VAL A 124 -0.46 -5.90 11.62
CA VAL A 124 -0.04 -7.26 11.27
C VAL A 124 -0.78 -8.29 12.13
N TRP A 125 -0.94 -9.50 11.61
CA TRP A 125 -1.32 -10.61 12.49
C TRP A 125 -0.11 -11.04 13.30
N VAL A 126 -0.29 -11.27 14.61
CA VAL A 126 0.83 -11.49 15.54
C VAL A 126 1.64 -12.74 15.14
N ASP A 127 0.97 -13.79 14.66
CA ASP A 127 1.62 -15.04 14.21
C ASP A 127 2.56 -14.83 13.02
N GLU A 128 2.34 -13.79 12.20
CA GLU A 128 3.24 -13.46 11.08
C GLU A 128 4.56 -12.87 11.58
N PHE A 129 4.51 -12.00 12.60
CA PHE A 129 5.70 -11.40 13.21
C PHE A 129 6.42 -12.38 14.14
N GLU A 130 5.69 -13.26 14.82
CA GLU A 130 6.26 -14.37 15.59
C GLU A 130 7.13 -15.27 14.71
N ALA A 131 6.62 -15.68 13.55
CA ALA A 131 7.37 -16.51 12.60
C ALA A 131 8.66 -15.85 12.06
N MET A 132 8.83 -14.54 12.26
CA MET A 132 10.00 -13.77 11.81
C MET A 132 10.87 -13.26 12.97
N ASP A 133 10.57 -13.64 14.22
CA ASP A 133 11.26 -13.12 15.42
C ASP A 133 11.21 -11.58 15.53
N LEU A 134 10.02 -11.02 15.30
CA LEU A 134 9.74 -9.58 15.29
C LEU A 134 8.67 -9.17 16.32
N LEU A 135 8.32 -10.02 17.29
CA LEU A 135 7.33 -9.68 18.33
C LEU A 135 7.73 -8.46 19.16
N ASP A 136 9.03 -8.28 19.39
CA ASP A 136 9.60 -7.11 20.06
C ASP A 136 9.37 -5.80 19.29
N CYS A 137 9.01 -5.86 18.00
CA CYS A 137 8.69 -4.72 17.17
C CYS A 137 7.20 -4.33 17.18
N LEU A 138 6.38 -4.90 18.08
CA LEU A 138 4.99 -4.52 18.27
C LEU A 138 4.84 -3.58 19.47
N ASP A 139 4.14 -2.44 19.31
CA ASP A 139 3.87 -1.51 20.42
C ASP A 139 2.52 -1.77 21.11
N ALA A 140 1.60 -2.45 20.43
CA ALA A 140 0.34 -2.91 20.99
C ALA A 140 -0.13 -4.19 20.31
N THR A 141 -0.80 -5.04 21.09
CA THR A 141 -1.38 -6.30 20.62
C THR A 141 -2.76 -6.48 21.24
N TRP A 142 -3.68 -7.00 20.45
CA TRP A 142 -5.01 -7.41 20.89
C TRP A 142 -5.15 -8.92 20.67
N PRO A 143 -5.64 -9.68 21.67
CA PRO A 143 -5.81 -11.14 21.55
C PRO A 143 -6.81 -11.55 20.46
N GLY A 144 -7.66 -10.63 20.00
CA GLY A 144 -8.56 -10.89 18.88
C GLY A 144 -8.97 -9.63 18.13
N ALA A 145 -9.71 -9.86 17.07
CA ALA A 145 -10.27 -8.84 16.21
C ALA A 145 -11.79 -8.98 16.12
N VAL A 146 -12.49 -7.90 15.79
CA VAL A 146 -13.94 -7.92 15.58
C VAL A 146 -14.32 -7.33 14.22
N VAL A 147 -15.32 -7.93 13.59
CA VAL A 147 -15.94 -7.42 12.37
C VAL A 147 -17.41 -7.13 12.64
N TYR A 148 -17.83 -5.89 12.46
CA TYR A 148 -19.24 -5.51 12.43
C TYR A 148 -19.67 -5.53 10.96
N VAL A 149 -20.43 -6.55 10.58
CA VAL A 149 -20.96 -6.69 9.22
C VAL A 149 -22.10 -5.68 9.02
N ASP A 150 -23.00 -5.61 9.97
CA ASP A 150 -24.09 -4.64 10.02
C ASP A 150 -24.50 -4.41 11.48
N GLU A 151 -25.65 -3.77 11.72
CA GLU A 151 -26.13 -3.47 13.08
C GLU A 151 -26.47 -4.71 13.90
N ALA A 152 -26.84 -5.82 13.25
CA ALA A 152 -27.26 -7.06 13.89
C ALA A 152 -26.15 -8.12 13.94
N ASN A 153 -25.22 -8.09 12.98
CA ASN A 153 -24.25 -9.15 12.75
C ASN A 153 -22.84 -8.71 13.15
N LYS A 154 -22.31 -9.35 14.19
CA LYS A 154 -20.95 -9.18 14.72
C LYS A 154 -20.19 -10.51 14.61
N LYS A 155 -18.97 -10.50 14.09
CA LYS A 155 -18.05 -11.65 14.05
C LYS A 155 -16.87 -11.42 14.98
N LEU A 156 -16.56 -12.41 15.82
CA LEU A 156 -15.38 -12.40 16.68
C LEU A 156 -14.29 -13.26 16.04
N LEU A 157 -13.12 -12.68 15.80
CA LEU A 157 -11.98 -13.34 15.19
C LEU A 157 -10.97 -13.65 16.29
N GLY A 158 -10.78 -14.94 16.58
CA GLY A 158 -9.82 -15.44 17.57
C GLY A 158 -8.36 -15.44 17.11
N ARG A 159 -7.98 -14.52 16.21
CA ARG A 159 -6.60 -14.37 15.73
C ARG A 159 -6.03 -13.06 16.28
N PRO A 160 -4.95 -13.09 17.07
CA PRO A 160 -4.36 -11.89 17.62
C PRO A 160 -3.83 -10.94 16.54
N TYR A 161 -4.02 -9.65 16.76
CA TYR A 161 -3.60 -8.58 15.86
C TYR A 161 -2.65 -7.63 16.58
N GLY A 162 -1.66 -7.08 15.88
CA GLY A 162 -0.66 -6.18 16.45
C GLY A 162 -0.47 -4.92 15.61
N ARG A 163 -0.17 -3.81 16.30
CA ARG A 163 0.36 -2.61 15.67
C ARG A 163 1.89 -2.65 15.75
N VAL A 164 2.53 -2.34 14.64
CA VAL A 164 3.98 -2.33 14.53
C VAL A 164 4.53 -1.02 15.07
N ASN A 165 5.50 -1.11 15.98
CA ASN A 165 6.36 -0.02 16.36
C ASN A 165 7.35 0.27 15.22
N ARG A 166 6.95 1.14 14.28
CA ARG A 166 7.74 1.52 13.11
C ARG A 166 9.13 2.07 13.45
N LYS A 167 9.27 2.79 14.57
CA LYS A 167 10.55 3.31 15.05
C LYS A 167 11.48 2.19 15.46
N LEU A 168 10.99 1.26 16.29
CA LEU A 168 11.76 0.13 16.79
C LEU A 168 12.11 -0.86 15.67
N LEU A 169 11.16 -1.14 14.77
CA LEU A 169 11.41 -1.98 13.59
C LEU A 169 12.52 -1.40 12.71
N LYS A 170 12.44 -0.10 12.40
CA LYS A 170 13.49 0.56 11.63
C LYS A 170 14.82 0.56 12.37
N LEU A 171 14.83 0.86 13.67
CA LEU A 171 16.04 0.83 14.50
C LEU A 171 16.71 -0.55 14.47
N LYS A 172 15.95 -1.62 14.72
CA LYS A 172 16.44 -3.02 14.70
C LYS A 172 17.05 -3.38 13.35
N MET A 173 16.39 -3.01 12.24
CA MET A 173 16.91 -3.25 10.90
C MET A 173 18.16 -2.42 10.58
N MET A 174 18.18 -1.14 10.94
CA MET A 174 19.32 -0.24 10.72
C MET A 174 20.56 -0.70 11.50
N GLN A 175 20.39 -1.12 12.76
CA GLN A 175 21.47 -1.67 13.57
C GLN A 175 22.11 -2.88 12.90
N LYS A 176 21.30 -3.83 12.41
CA LYS A 176 21.78 -4.99 11.67
C LYS A 176 22.47 -4.62 10.36
N CYS A 177 21.93 -3.66 9.61
CA CYS A 177 22.60 -3.14 8.41
C CYS A 177 24.01 -2.59 8.74
N VAL A 178 24.12 -1.77 9.78
CA VAL A 178 25.39 -1.15 10.16
C VAL A 178 26.38 -2.18 10.71
N SER A 179 25.95 -3.11 11.56
CA SER A 179 26.82 -4.17 12.08
C SER A 179 27.35 -5.09 10.98
N ASN A 180 26.56 -5.30 9.92
CA ASN A 180 26.93 -6.16 8.80
C ASN A 180 27.72 -5.41 7.72
N GLY A 181 27.98 -4.11 7.87
CA GLY A 181 28.84 -3.33 6.97
C GLY A 181 28.14 -2.64 5.80
N VAL A 182 26.81 -2.56 5.79
CA VAL A 182 26.05 -1.81 4.77
C VAL A 182 26.49 -0.34 4.78
N ARG A 183 26.81 0.21 3.61
CA ARG A 183 27.10 1.63 3.44
C ARG A 183 25.85 2.40 3.03
N PHE A 184 25.74 3.66 3.46
CA PHE A 184 24.59 4.50 3.17
C PHE A 184 24.95 5.68 2.28
N HIS A 185 24.09 5.99 1.33
CA HIS A 185 24.21 7.19 0.50
C HIS A 185 22.90 7.97 0.56
N GLN A 186 22.97 9.18 1.12
CA GLN A 186 21.80 10.03 1.28
C GLN A 186 21.51 10.80 -0.01
N ALA A 187 20.89 10.15 -0.97
CA ALA A 187 20.55 10.73 -2.26
C ALA A 187 19.34 10.04 -2.90
N LYS A 188 18.85 10.63 -4.00
CA LYS A 188 17.84 10.02 -4.86
C LYS A 188 18.49 9.51 -6.13
N VAL A 189 18.29 8.23 -6.44
CA VAL A 189 18.65 7.68 -7.75
C VAL A 189 17.69 8.24 -8.80
N VAL A 190 18.26 8.86 -9.84
CA VAL A 190 17.52 9.47 -10.94
C VAL A 190 17.44 8.53 -12.14
N LYS A 191 18.52 7.77 -12.39
CA LYS A 191 18.63 6.90 -13.56
C LYS A 191 19.55 5.73 -13.25
N VAL A 192 19.27 4.59 -13.88
CA VAL A 192 20.17 3.44 -13.92
C VAL A 192 20.57 3.19 -15.37
N ILE A 193 21.86 2.97 -15.61
CA ILE A 193 22.44 2.58 -16.91
C ILE A 193 23.08 1.21 -16.74
N HIS A 194 22.84 0.29 -17.67
CA HIS A 194 23.35 -1.06 -17.62
C HIS A 194 24.49 -1.25 -18.61
N GLU A 195 25.57 -1.87 -18.14
CA GLU A 195 26.60 -2.50 -18.95
C GLU A 195 26.45 -4.03 -18.87
N GLU A 196 27.36 -4.78 -19.51
CA GLU A 196 27.29 -6.23 -19.58
C GLU A 196 27.23 -6.87 -18.18
N SER A 197 28.18 -6.55 -17.30
CA SER A 197 28.32 -7.17 -15.97
C SER A 197 27.90 -6.29 -14.79
N LYS A 198 27.75 -4.98 -14.98
CA LYS A 198 27.47 -4.01 -13.90
C LYS A 198 26.46 -2.94 -14.32
N SER A 199 26.00 -2.16 -13.35
CA SER A 199 25.06 -1.05 -13.52
C SER A 199 25.59 0.22 -12.84
N PHE A 200 25.23 1.37 -13.39
CA PHE A 200 25.58 2.70 -12.88
C PHE A 200 24.31 3.39 -12.41
N LEU A 201 24.24 3.73 -11.13
CA LEU A 201 23.15 4.46 -10.51
C LEU A 201 23.56 5.93 -10.41
N ILE A 202 22.92 6.77 -11.22
CA ILE A 202 23.17 8.21 -11.23
C ILE A 202 22.27 8.85 -10.19
N CYS A 203 22.88 9.48 -9.18
CA CYS A 203 22.18 10.15 -8.08
C CYS A 203 21.99 11.64 -8.38
N ASN A 204 21.01 12.25 -7.72
CA ASN A 204 20.65 13.66 -7.91
C ASN A 204 21.68 14.66 -7.39
N ASP A 205 22.65 14.20 -6.60
CA ASP A 205 23.78 14.98 -6.09
C ASP A 205 25.03 14.92 -6.99
N GLY A 206 24.91 14.23 -8.14
CA GLY A 206 26.00 14.05 -9.11
C GLY A 206 26.88 12.83 -8.87
N VAL A 207 26.71 12.11 -7.75
CA VAL A 207 27.43 10.87 -7.47
C VAL A 207 26.90 9.74 -8.35
N THR A 208 27.81 8.92 -8.89
CA THR A 208 27.46 7.68 -9.60
C THR A 208 27.96 6.48 -8.80
N ILE A 209 27.05 5.58 -8.44
CA ILE A 209 27.37 4.34 -7.74
C ILE A 209 27.41 3.21 -8.75
N GLN A 210 28.46 2.39 -8.72
CA GLN A 210 28.58 1.20 -9.55
C GLN A 210 28.14 -0.02 -8.74
N ALA A 211 27.29 -0.87 -9.32
CA ALA A 211 26.82 -2.08 -8.67
C ALA A 211 26.67 -3.26 -9.63
N THR A 212 26.98 -4.48 -9.18
CA THR A 212 26.73 -5.70 -9.95
C THR A 212 25.22 -5.96 -10.11
N LEU A 213 24.47 -5.78 -9.01
CA LEU A 213 23.01 -5.89 -8.99
C LEU A 213 22.35 -4.63 -8.41
N VAL A 214 21.19 -4.25 -8.97
CA VAL A 214 20.36 -3.15 -8.48
C VAL A 214 19.04 -3.69 -7.97
N LEU A 215 18.69 -3.37 -6.72
CA LEU A 215 17.41 -3.68 -6.11
C LEU A 215 16.60 -2.40 -5.90
N ASP A 216 15.53 -2.26 -6.68
CA ASP A 216 14.49 -1.25 -6.49
C ASP A 216 13.58 -1.66 -5.31
N ALA A 217 13.71 -0.92 -4.21
CA ALA A 217 12.86 -1.01 -3.03
C ALA A 217 12.11 0.32 -2.77
N THR A 218 11.86 1.11 -3.83
CA THR A 218 11.25 2.46 -3.74
C THR A 218 9.74 2.48 -3.47
N GLY A 219 9.17 1.33 -3.09
CA GLY A 219 7.75 1.22 -2.78
C GLY A 219 6.87 1.48 -4.00
N PHE A 220 5.94 2.42 -3.93
CA PHE A 220 4.98 2.72 -5.01
C PHE A 220 5.46 3.75 -6.02
N SER A 221 6.71 4.24 -5.90
CA SER A 221 7.29 5.19 -6.85
C SER A 221 7.52 4.59 -8.24
N ARG A 222 7.71 3.27 -8.35
CA ARG A 222 7.82 2.52 -9.62
C ARG A 222 8.83 3.16 -10.58
N CYS A 223 9.98 3.59 -10.06
CA CYS A 223 10.86 4.49 -10.79
C CYS A 223 12.00 3.80 -11.55
N LEU A 224 12.39 2.56 -11.17
CA LEU A 224 13.50 1.86 -11.81
C LEU A 224 13.08 0.59 -12.55
N VAL A 225 12.20 -0.23 -11.97
CA VAL A 225 11.68 -1.41 -12.67
C VAL A 225 10.72 -0.99 -13.79
N GLN A 226 10.76 -1.76 -14.88
CA GLN A 226 9.98 -1.54 -16.08
C GLN A 226 8.67 -2.34 -16.05
N TYR A 227 7.63 -1.77 -16.66
CA TYR A 227 6.32 -2.38 -16.85
C TYR A 227 5.92 -2.27 -18.32
N ASN A 228 5.23 -3.27 -18.85
CA ASN A 228 4.73 -3.31 -20.23
C ASN A 228 3.20 -3.25 -20.34
N LYS A 229 2.51 -3.08 -19.21
CA LYS A 229 1.05 -2.99 -19.13
C LYS A 229 0.62 -1.62 -18.59
N PRO A 230 -0.53 -1.08 -19.03
CA PRO A 230 -1.08 0.14 -18.46
C PRO A 230 -1.25 0.03 -16.95
N TYR A 231 -0.89 1.09 -16.23
CA TYR A 231 -1.03 1.13 -14.78
C TYR A 231 -2.41 1.60 -14.38
N ASN A 232 -3.30 0.65 -14.08
CA ASN A 232 -4.67 0.90 -13.63
C ASN A 232 -5.07 -0.06 -12.50
N PRO A 233 -4.41 -0.01 -11.33
CA PRO A 233 -4.74 -0.88 -10.21
C PRO A 233 -6.09 -0.48 -9.58
N GLY A 234 -6.61 -1.31 -8.67
CA GLY A 234 -7.55 -0.80 -7.66
C GLY A 234 -6.80 0.04 -6.63
N TYR A 235 -7.52 0.87 -5.87
CA TYR A 235 -6.95 1.66 -4.80
C TYR A 235 -7.73 1.47 -3.52
N GLN A 236 -7.02 1.19 -2.43
CA GLN A 236 -7.52 1.34 -1.07
C GLN A 236 -7.10 2.72 -0.58
N VAL A 237 -8.06 3.48 -0.07
CA VAL A 237 -7.83 4.85 0.41
C VAL A 237 -8.32 4.92 1.84
N ALA A 238 -7.47 5.45 2.71
CA ALA A 238 -7.76 5.56 4.13
C ALA A 238 -7.30 6.89 4.72
N TYR A 239 -8.06 7.37 5.71
CA TYR A 239 -7.68 8.48 6.56
C TYR A 239 -7.71 8.02 8.01
N GLY A 240 -6.54 8.06 8.66
CA GLY A 240 -6.33 7.61 10.03
C GLY A 240 -5.91 8.74 10.95
N ILE A 241 -6.26 8.61 12.23
CA ILE A 241 -5.74 9.46 13.32
C ILE A 241 -5.38 8.59 14.52
N LEU A 242 -4.24 8.89 15.15
CA LEU A 242 -3.97 8.51 16.53
C LEU A 242 -4.36 9.68 17.41
N ALA A 243 -5.32 9.50 18.31
CA ALA A 243 -5.92 10.60 19.04
C ALA A 243 -6.12 10.31 20.52
N GLU A 244 -6.01 11.37 21.32
CA GLU A 244 -6.62 11.42 22.64
C GLU A 244 -8.08 11.88 22.50
N VAL A 245 -8.99 11.13 23.10
CA VAL A 245 -10.44 11.37 23.05
C VAL A 245 -10.99 11.49 24.47
N GLU A 246 -12.17 12.05 24.65
CA GLU A 246 -12.83 12.02 25.97
C GLU A 246 -13.13 10.59 26.41
N GLN A 247 -13.69 9.79 25.50
CA GLN A 247 -13.98 8.37 25.67
C GLN A 247 -14.27 7.75 24.30
N HIS A 248 -14.25 6.41 24.22
CA HIS A 248 -14.70 5.68 23.05
C HIS A 248 -15.47 4.41 23.45
N PRO A 249 -16.36 3.89 22.59
CA PRO A 249 -17.20 2.72 22.92
C PRO A 249 -16.54 1.36 22.69
N PHE A 250 -15.28 1.32 22.22
CA PHE A 250 -14.62 0.07 21.82
C PHE A 250 -13.96 -0.68 22.99
N ASP A 251 -14.03 -2.01 22.95
CA ASP A 251 -13.41 -2.91 23.92
C ASP A 251 -11.88 -2.82 23.86
N LEU A 252 -11.19 -2.76 25.00
CA LEU A 252 -9.71 -2.67 25.03
C LEU A 252 -9.00 -3.99 24.71
N ASP A 253 -9.69 -5.13 24.82
CA ASP A 253 -9.13 -6.46 24.59
C ASP A 253 -9.25 -6.92 23.13
N LYS A 254 -9.81 -6.09 22.25
CA LYS A 254 -10.00 -6.41 20.83
C LYS A 254 -9.78 -5.19 19.98
N MET A 255 -9.32 -5.41 18.75
CA MET A 255 -9.29 -4.36 17.75
C MET A 255 -10.51 -4.51 16.81
N VAL A 256 -11.08 -3.40 16.35
CA VAL A 256 -12.14 -3.39 15.33
C VAL A 256 -11.50 -3.47 13.96
N PHE A 257 -11.55 -4.65 13.35
CA PHE A 257 -10.91 -4.93 12.08
C PHE A 257 -11.65 -4.33 10.91
N MET A 258 -12.98 -4.48 10.92
CA MET A 258 -13.85 -3.85 9.93
C MET A 258 -15.21 -3.53 10.54
N ASP A 259 -15.63 -2.28 10.50
CA ASP A 259 -16.98 -1.86 10.86
C ASP A 259 -17.73 -1.27 9.67
N TRP A 260 -18.58 -2.08 9.07
CA TRP A 260 -19.39 -1.79 7.89
C TRP A 260 -20.75 -1.17 8.21
N ARG A 261 -21.04 -0.86 9.47
CA ARG A 261 -22.29 -0.18 9.86
C ARG A 261 -22.35 1.23 9.28
N ASP A 262 -23.54 1.63 8.82
CA ASP A 262 -23.78 2.89 8.10
C ASP A 262 -24.95 3.73 8.67
N SER A 263 -25.49 3.37 9.84
CA SER A 263 -26.53 4.13 10.54
C SER A 263 -26.08 5.57 10.89
N HIS A 264 -24.78 5.77 11.10
CA HIS A 264 -24.16 7.08 11.27
C HIS A 264 -24.40 8.05 10.08
N LEU A 265 -24.89 7.54 8.94
CA LEU A 265 -25.20 8.30 7.74
C LEU A 265 -26.70 8.55 7.52
N ASP A 266 -27.60 8.03 8.38
CA ASP A 266 -29.07 8.11 8.16
C ASP A 266 -29.60 9.53 7.99
N SER A 267 -29.00 10.49 8.70
CA SER A 267 -29.36 11.92 8.60
C SER A 267 -28.75 12.63 7.39
N ARG A 268 -27.85 11.98 6.64
CA ARG A 268 -27.13 12.55 5.49
C ARG A 268 -27.34 11.72 4.22
N LYS A 269 -28.51 11.91 3.60
CA LYS A 269 -28.97 11.13 2.43
C LYS A 269 -27.92 11.02 1.31
N GLU A 270 -27.29 12.13 0.91
CA GLU A 270 -26.28 12.13 -0.17
C GLU A 270 -25.03 11.32 0.21
N LEU A 271 -24.55 11.44 1.44
CA LEU A 271 -23.39 10.70 1.94
C LEU A 271 -23.73 9.21 2.05
N LYS A 272 -24.95 8.87 2.49
CA LYS A 272 -25.46 7.51 2.55
C LYS A 272 -25.58 6.87 1.17
N GLU A 273 -26.05 7.60 0.17
CA GLU A 273 -26.14 7.13 -1.22
C GLU A 273 -24.75 6.96 -1.88
N ARG A 274 -23.76 7.78 -1.52
CA ARG A 274 -22.36 7.54 -1.92
C ARG A 274 -21.79 6.29 -1.25
N ASN A 275 -22.04 6.13 0.05
CA ASN A 275 -21.56 4.98 0.82
C ASN A 275 -22.22 3.66 0.40
N SER A 276 -23.50 3.68 0.01
CA SER A 276 -24.17 2.47 -0.48
C SER A 276 -23.52 1.95 -1.76
N ARG A 277 -23.04 2.84 -2.64
CA ARG A 277 -22.39 2.47 -3.91
C ARG A 277 -20.94 2.04 -3.75
N ILE A 278 -20.15 2.81 -3.01
CA ILE A 278 -18.75 2.47 -2.69
C ILE A 278 -18.55 2.65 -1.19
N PRO A 279 -18.65 1.57 -0.40
CA PRO A 279 -18.66 1.67 1.05
C PRO A 279 -17.26 1.93 1.62
N THR A 280 -17.25 2.52 2.81
CA THR A 280 -16.10 2.54 3.70
C THR A 280 -16.41 1.77 4.97
N PHE A 281 -15.36 1.35 5.66
CA PHE A 281 -15.44 0.75 6.98
C PHE A 281 -14.52 1.48 7.96
N LEU A 282 -14.83 1.40 9.25
CA LEU A 282 -13.92 1.87 10.30
C LEU A 282 -13.02 0.73 10.76
N TYR A 283 -11.75 1.07 10.91
CA TYR A 283 -10.72 0.31 11.61
C TYR A 283 -10.40 1.04 12.92
N ALA A 284 -10.38 0.32 14.06
CA ALA A 284 -10.14 0.94 15.37
C ALA A 284 -9.24 0.09 16.28
N MET A 285 -8.21 0.72 16.83
CA MET A 285 -7.21 0.13 17.73
C MET A 285 -7.21 0.90 19.05
N PRO A 286 -7.98 0.44 20.05
CA PRO A 286 -8.03 1.11 21.35
C PRO A 286 -6.82 0.73 22.22
N PHE A 287 -6.10 1.74 22.73
CA PHE A 287 -4.93 1.56 23.61
C PHE A 287 -5.29 1.73 25.09
N SER A 288 -6.27 2.59 25.38
CA SER A 288 -6.84 2.85 26.70
C SER A 288 -8.19 3.54 26.52
N SER A 289 -8.94 3.77 27.60
CA SER A 289 -10.28 4.40 27.52
C SER A 289 -10.32 5.77 26.82
N ASN A 290 -9.20 6.48 26.74
CA ASN A 290 -9.08 7.81 26.14
C ASN A 290 -8.02 7.91 25.03
N LYS A 291 -7.37 6.81 24.62
CA LYS A 291 -6.35 6.81 23.55
C LYS A 291 -6.64 5.73 22.53
N ILE A 292 -6.79 6.12 21.26
CA ILE A 292 -7.24 5.23 20.20
C ILE A 292 -6.68 5.64 18.84
N PHE A 293 -6.38 4.65 18.00
CA PHE A 293 -6.21 4.86 16.57
C PHE A 293 -7.50 4.52 15.83
N LEU A 294 -7.93 5.42 14.95
CA LEU A 294 -9.17 5.33 14.18
C LEU A 294 -8.85 5.59 12.72
N GLU A 295 -9.31 4.73 11.82
CA GLU A 295 -9.08 4.89 10.38
C GLU A 295 -10.33 4.52 9.59
N GLU A 296 -10.85 5.48 8.81
CA GLU A 296 -11.94 5.21 7.87
C GLU A 296 -11.32 4.82 6.53
N THR A 297 -11.74 3.67 5.98
CA THR A 297 -11.06 3.03 4.86
C THR A 297 -12.04 2.58 3.79
N SER A 298 -11.76 2.90 2.53
CA SER A 298 -12.40 2.27 1.37
C SER A 298 -11.61 1.03 0.97
N LEU A 299 -12.22 -0.15 1.02
CA LEU A 299 -11.53 -1.42 0.81
C LEU A 299 -10.78 -1.50 -0.53
N VAL A 300 -11.50 -1.24 -1.63
CA VAL A 300 -10.93 -1.13 -2.97
C VAL A 300 -11.90 -0.40 -3.89
N ALA A 301 -11.40 0.59 -4.64
CA ALA A 301 -12.14 1.32 -5.65
C ALA A 301 -11.28 1.62 -6.88
N ARG A 302 -11.92 1.85 -8.03
CA ARG A 302 -11.23 2.25 -9.27
C ARG A 302 -12.07 3.29 -10.04
N PRO A 303 -11.68 4.57 -10.07
CA PRO A 303 -10.57 5.18 -9.33
C PRO A 303 -10.79 5.13 -7.79
N GLY A 304 -9.73 5.37 -7.02
CA GLY A 304 -9.84 5.50 -5.56
C GLY A 304 -10.74 6.66 -5.14
N LEU A 305 -11.34 6.56 -3.95
CA LEU A 305 -12.12 7.65 -3.36
C LEU A 305 -11.23 8.87 -3.07
N SER A 306 -11.82 10.07 -3.10
CA SER A 306 -11.10 11.27 -2.69
C SER A 306 -10.90 11.28 -1.17
N MET A 307 -9.80 11.86 -0.72
CA MET A 307 -9.48 11.94 0.71
C MET A 307 -10.56 12.71 1.48
N GLU A 308 -11.15 13.72 0.84
CA GLU A 308 -12.22 14.54 1.42
C GLU A 308 -13.50 13.72 1.69
N ASP A 309 -13.85 12.76 0.81
CA ASP A 309 -15.00 11.88 1.02
C ASP A 309 -14.77 10.95 2.22
N ILE A 310 -13.58 10.37 2.33
CA ILE A 310 -13.20 9.52 3.47
C ILE A 310 -13.26 10.32 4.78
N GLN A 311 -12.69 11.52 4.80
CA GLN A 311 -12.71 12.41 5.97
C GLN A 311 -14.14 12.79 6.38
N GLU A 312 -15.01 13.11 5.41
CA GLU A 312 -16.41 13.45 5.68
C GLU A 312 -17.16 12.30 6.36
N ARG A 313 -16.95 11.06 5.88
CA ARG A 313 -17.53 9.84 6.47
C ARG A 313 -17.00 9.57 7.87
N MET A 314 -15.69 9.69 8.07
CA MET A 314 -15.08 9.55 9.40
C MET A 314 -15.70 10.53 10.39
N ILE A 315 -15.81 11.82 10.03
CA ILE A 315 -16.42 12.85 10.89
C ILE A 315 -17.88 12.50 11.23
N ALA A 316 -18.64 11.97 10.27
CA ALA A 316 -20.01 11.50 10.53
C ALA A 316 -20.04 10.38 11.55
N ARG A 317 -19.15 9.40 11.42
CA ARG A 317 -19.05 8.27 12.33
C ARG A 317 -18.62 8.68 13.73
N LEU A 318 -17.58 9.51 13.87
CA LEU A 318 -17.10 9.96 15.18
C LEU A 318 -18.19 10.70 15.96
N ARG A 319 -18.95 11.57 15.30
CA ARG A 319 -20.09 12.27 15.92
C ARG A 319 -21.18 11.29 16.36
N HIS A 320 -21.53 10.32 15.52
CA HIS A 320 -22.55 9.32 15.84
C HIS A 320 -22.14 8.44 17.03
N LEU A 321 -20.85 8.10 17.13
CA LEU A 321 -20.30 7.32 18.24
C LEU A 321 -20.00 8.13 19.50
N ASN A 322 -20.30 9.44 19.51
CA ASN A 322 -19.96 10.38 20.59
C ASN A 322 -18.46 10.38 20.96
N ILE A 323 -17.58 10.22 19.96
CA ILE A 323 -16.13 10.29 20.14
C ILE A 323 -15.71 11.75 19.99
N ALA A 324 -15.52 12.43 21.10
CA ALA A 324 -14.98 13.79 21.15
C ALA A 324 -13.45 13.75 21.18
N VAL A 325 -12.82 14.23 20.10
CA VAL A 325 -11.35 14.29 19.96
C VAL A 325 -10.82 15.51 20.70
N LYS A 326 -9.90 15.29 21.65
CA LYS A 326 -9.21 16.35 22.39
C LYS A 326 -7.96 16.82 21.67
N SER A 327 -7.18 15.88 21.17
CA SER A 327 -5.93 16.14 20.46
C SER A 327 -5.64 15.01 19.48
N ILE A 328 -4.96 15.34 18.38
CA ILE A 328 -4.44 14.36 17.42
C ILE A 328 -2.93 14.32 17.62
N GLU A 329 -2.40 13.12 17.89
CA GLU A 329 -0.95 12.89 18.00
C GLU A 329 -0.34 12.73 16.60
N GLU A 330 -1.04 12.00 15.72
CA GLU A 330 -0.59 11.67 14.37
C GLU A 330 -1.81 11.57 13.43
N ASP A 331 -1.67 12.02 12.18
CA ASP A 331 -2.59 11.70 11.09
C ASP A 331 -1.91 10.82 10.03
N GLU A 332 -2.73 10.03 9.33
CA GLU A 332 -2.28 9.15 8.26
C GLU A 332 -3.19 9.30 7.04
N ARG A 333 -2.54 9.43 5.87
CA ARG A 333 -3.19 9.48 4.58
C ARG A 333 -2.65 8.35 3.72
N CYS A 334 -3.44 7.30 3.58
CA CYS A 334 -3.01 6.08 2.90
C CYS A 334 -3.67 5.97 1.52
N ILE A 335 -2.86 5.74 0.50
CA ILE A 335 -3.32 5.38 -0.85
C ILE A 335 -2.50 4.16 -1.28
N ILE A 336 -3.12 2.98 -1.18
CA ILE A 336 -2.48 1.71 -1.51
C ILE A 336 -2.96 1.25 -2.89
N PRO A 337 -2.05 1.11 -3.86
CA PRO A 337 -2.36 0.41 -5.10
C PRO A 337 -2.58 -1.08 -4.79
N MET A 338 -3.84 -1.50 -4.88
CA MET A 338 -4.29 -2.86 -4.60
C MET A 338 -3.88 -3.77 -5.75
N GLY A 339 -2.63 -4.24 -5.71
CA GLY A 339 -2.04 -5.00 -6.82
C GLY A 339 -1.57 -4.11 -7.97
N GLY A 340 -2.06 -4.36 -9.20
CA GLY A 340 -1.55 -3.75 -10.43
C GLY A 340 -0.83 -4.75 -11.35
N PRO A 341 -0.29 -4.32 -12.50
CA PRO A 341 0.51 -5.21 -13.33
C PRO A 341 1.78 -5.63 -12.59
N LEU A 342 2.18 -6.90 -12.75
CA LEU A 342 3.55 -7.28 -12.43
C LEU A 342 4.54 -6.48 -13.32
N PRO A 343 5.75 -6.20 -12.82
CA PRO A 343 6.83 -5.69 -13.68
C PRO A 343 7.13 -6.70 -14.80
N VAL A 344 7.90 -6.27 -15.81
CA VAL A 344 8.44 -7.19 -16.81
C VAL A 344 9.36 -8.20 -16.11
N LEU A 345 9.11 -9.49 -16.28
CA LEU A 345 9.87 -10.56 -15.66
C LEU A 345 10.45 -11.50 -16.74
N PRO A 346 11.76 -11.78 -16.74
CA PRO A 346 12.80 -11.11 -15.96
C PRO A 346 13.17 -9.73 -16.53
N GLN A 347 13.92 -8.94 -15.77
CA GLN A 347 14.57 -7.70 -16.23
C GLN A 347 15.83 -7.41 -15.40
N ARG A 348 16.69 -6.50 -15.87
CA ARG A 348 18.00 -6.21 -15.28
C ARG A 348 17.94 -5.55 -13.89
N VAL A 349 16.92 -4.75 -13.60
CA VAL A 349 16.69 -4.21 -12.25
C VAL A 349 15.83 -5.19 -11.48
N MET A 350 16.29 -5.63 -10.31
CA MET A 350 15.47 -6.39 -9.37
C MET A 350 14.52 -5.47 -8.62
N GLY A 351 13.34 -5.95 -8.27
CA GLY A 351 12.39 -5.23 -7.44
C GLY A 351 12.01 -6.02 -6.20
N ILE A 352 11.65 -5.33 -5.12
CA ILE A 352 11.01 -5.92 -3.95
C ILE A 352 9.92 -5.01 -3.38
N GLY A 353 8.90 -5.60 -2.75
CA GLY A 353 7.79 -4.85 -2.14
C GLY A 353 6.84 -4.28 -3.18
N GLY A 354 6.43 -3.01 -3.00
CA GLY A 354 5.42 -2.36 -3.83
C GLY A 354 5.77 -2.34 -5.32
N THR A 355 7.01 -2.02 -5.66
CA THR A 355 7.49 -1.95 -7.06
C THR A 355 7.50 -3.35 -7.72
N ALA A 356 7.69 -4.41 -6.93
CA ALA A 356 7.63 -5.78 -7.41
C ALA A 356 6.20 -6.35 -7.50
N GLY A 357 5.16 -5.55 -7.22
CA GLY A 357 3.76 -5.99 -7.29
C GLY A 357 3.36 -6.95 -6.17
N MET A 358 4.00 -6.85 -5.00
CA MET A 358 3.79 -7.74 -3.85
C MET A 358 2.58 -7.38 -2.97
N VAL A 359 1.96 -6.22 -3.18
CA VAL A 359 0.72 -5.85 -2.47
C VAL A 359 -0.34 -6.92 -2.73
N HIS A 360 -1.01 -7.38 -1.68
CA HIS A 360 -2.14 -8.29 -1.79
C HIS A 360 -3.32 -7.59 -2.51
N PRO A 361 -3.71 -8.03 -3.72
CA PRO A 361 -4.73 -7.33 -4.51
C PRO A 361 -6.09 -7.16 -3.81
N SER A 362 -6.51 -8.10 -2.96
CA SER A 362 -7.82 -8.02 -2.28
C SER A 362 -7.81 -7.35 -0.89
N THR A 363 -6.65 -7.12 -0.26
CA THR A 363 -6.59 -6.68 1.15
C THR A 363 -5.68 -5.48 1.39
N GLY A 364 -4.70 -5.24 0.51
CA GLY A 364 -3.70 -4.18 0.68
C GLY A 364 -2.51 -4.60 1.54
N TYR A 365 -2.55 -5.79 2.14
CA TYR A 365 -1.46 -6.29 2.98
C TYR A 365 -0.18 -6.52 2.18
N MET A 366 0.93 -6.06 2.74
CA MET A 366 2.24 -6.14 2.08
C MET A 366 3.39 -6.34 3.05
N VAL A 367 3.42 -5.67 4.21
CA VAL A 367 4.61 -5.62 5.08
C VAL A 367 5.08 -7.02 5.49
N ALA A 368 4.23 -7.81 6.15
CA ALA A 368 4.60 -9.16 6.59
C ALA A 368 5.02 -10.05 5.40
N ARG A 369 4.26 -10.00 4.30
CA ARG A 369 4.58 -10.74 3.06
C ARG A 369 5.94 -10.35 2.48
N THR A 370 6.26 -9.07 2.46
CA THR A 370 7.53 -8.56 1.93
C THR A 370 8.69 -8.92 2.83
N LEU A 371 8.53 -8.82 4.15
CA LEU A 371 9.56 -9.25 5.10
C LEU A 371 9.81 -10.77 5.01
N ALA A 372 8.76 -11.58 4.86
CA ALA A 372 8.89 -13.02 4.64
C ALA A 372 9.57 -13.39 3.30
N ALA A 373 9.48 -12.52 2.29
CA ALA A 373 10.14 -12.73 1.00
C ALA A 373 11.58 -12.21 0.95
N ALA A 374 11.97 -11.30 1.84
CA ALA A 374 13.31 -10.72 1.85
C ALA A 374 14.43 -11.78 1.99
N PRO A 375 14.30 -12.81 2.85
CA PRO A 375 15.27 -13.91 2.89
C PRO A 375 15.37 -14.70 1.58
N ILE A 376 14.25 -14.91 0.87
CA ILE A 376 14.26 -15.61 -0.43
C ILE A 376 15.11 -14.82 -1.43
N VAL A 377 14.88 -13.51 -1.51
CA VAL A 377 15.64 -12.62 -2.41
C VAL A 377 17.10 -12.55 -1.99
N ALA A 378 17.39 -12.34 -0.70
CA ALA A 378 18.75 -12.24 -0.20
C ALA A 378 19.56 -13.53 -0.45
N ASN A 379 19.01 -14.69 -0.12
CA ASN A 379 19.66 -15.98 -0.33
C ASN A 379 19.89 -16.26 -1.82
N SER A 380 18.95 -15.87 -2.69
CA SER A 380 19.09 -16.00 -4.14
C SER A 380 20.24 -15.12 -4.67
N ILE A 381 20.33 -13.87 -4.21
CA ILE A 381 21.44 -12.97 -4.55
C ILE A 381 22.77 -13.59 -4.11
N VAL A 382 22.88 -14.00 -2.85
CA VAL A 382 24.10 -14.59 -2.28
C VAL A 382 24.51 -15.84 -3.05
N LYS A 383 23.57 -16.73 -3.34
CA LYS A 383 23.81 -17.96 -4.07
C LYS A 383 24.36 -17.71 -5.48
N TYR A 384 23.72 -16.83 -6.26
CA TYR A 384 24.07 -16.66 -7.68
C TYR A 384 25.20 -15.67 -7.92
N LEU A 385 25.41 -14.72 -7.01
CA LEU A 385 26.50 -13.75 -7.09
C LEU A 385 27.77 -14.24 -6.38
N GLY A 386 27.63 -14.93 -5.25
CA GLY A 386 28.75 -15.33 -4.38
C GLY A 386 29.40 -16.68 -4.71
N SER A 387 28.86 -17.49 -5.63
CA SER A 387 29.45 -18.77 -6.05
C SER A 387 30.68 -18.58 -6.95
N GLU A 388 31.67 -19.47 -6.90
CA GLU A 388 32.76 -19.51 -7.90
C GLU A 388 32.17 -19.62 -9.32
N GLY A 389 32.49 -18.65 -10.19
CA GLY A 389 31.87 -18.54 -11.52
C GLY A 389 30.45 -17.96 -11.51
N GLY A 390 30.13 -17.14 -10.49
CA GLY A 390 28.83 -16.50 -10.28
C GLY A 390 28.24 -15.85 -11.53
N LEU A 391 26.90 -15.83 -11.59
CA LEU A 391 26.17 -15.21 -12.68
C LEU A 391 26.35 -13.70 -12.62
N SER A 392 26.36 -13.07 -13.80
CA SER A 392 26.37 -11.62 -13.91
C SER A 392 25.21 -11.13 -14.77
N GLY A 393 24.89 -9.87 -14.54
CA GLY A 393 23.94 -9.13 -15.32
C GLY A 393 22.55 -9.72 -15.46
N ASP A 394 22.10 -9.91 -16.70
CA ASP A 394 20.71 -10.32 -17.00
C ASP A 394 20.42 -11.73 -16.49
N LYS A 395 21.41 -12.64 -16.55
CA LYS A 395 21.27 -14.02 -16.06
C LYS A 395 21.12 -14.07 -14.54
N LEU A 396 21.93 -13.29 -13.82
CA LEU A 396 21.80 -13.13 -12.37
C LEU A 396 20.41 -12.62 -11.99
N SER A 397 20.00 -11.53 -12.62
CA SER A 397 18.70 -10.90 -12.35
C SER A 397 17.54 -11.86 -12.67
N ALA A 398 17.65 -12.64 -13.74
CA ALA A 398 16.63 -13.61 -14.13
C ALA A 398 16.42 -14.71 -13.09
N GLU A 399 17.49 -15.27 -12.53
CA GLU A 399 17.36 -16.30 -11.49
C GLU A 399 16.81 -15.73 -10.17
N VAL A 400 17.23 -14.51 -9.78
CA VAL A 400 16.65 -13.87 -8.58
C VAL A 400 15.17 -13.53 -8.78
N TRP A 401 14.77 -13.08 -9.97
CA TRP A 401 13.34 -12.86 -10.30
C TRP A 401 12.52 -14.14 -10.26
N LYS A 402 13.10 -15.25 -10.74
CA LYS A 402 12.46 -16.56 -10.74
C LYS A 402 12.21 -17.08 -9.33
N ASP A 403 13.14 -16.85 -8.40
CA ASP A 403 12.99 -17.23 -6.99
C ASP A 403 11.97 -16.34 -6.24
N LEU A 404 11.87 -15.05 -6.61
CA LEU A 404 10.87 -14.13 -6.03
C LEU A 404 9.45 -14.40 -6.57
N TRP A 405 9.33 -14.63 -7.88
CA TRP A 405 8.05 -14.86 -8.57
C TRP A 405 8.01 -16.24 -9.27
N PRO A 406 8.12 -17.34 -8.50
CA PRO A 406 7.93 -18.67 -9.05
C PRO A 406 6.48 -18.81 -9.55
N ILE A 407 6.26 -19.76 -10.46
CA ILE A 407 4.97 -19.92 -11.14
C ILE A 407 3.81 -20.09 -10.15
N GLU A 408 4.03 -20.77 -9.03
CA GLU A 408 3.04 -20.98 -7.97
C GLU A 408 2.59 -19.65 -7.34
N ARG A 409 3.54 -18.72 -7.11
CA ARG A 409 3.26 -17.39 -6.55
C ARG A 409 2.57 -16.48 -7.54
N ARG A 410 2.91 -16.59 -8.83
CA ARG A 410 2.22 -15.85 -9.89
C ARG A 410 0.76 -16.32 -10.04
N ARG A 411 0.52 -17.64 -10.08
CA ARG A 411 -0.83 -18.21 -10.09
C ARG A 411 -1.64 -17.88 -8.84
N GLN A 412 -1.01 -17.93 -7.66
CA GLN A 412 -1.62 -17.48 -6.40
C GLN A 412 -2.08 -16.02 -6.52
N ARG A 413 -1.23 -15.15 -7.06
CA ARG A 413 -1.53 -13.74 -7.25
C ARG A 413 -2.69 -13.51 -8.21
N GLU A 414 -2.77 -14.26 -9.31
CA GLU A 414 -3.89 -14.17 -10.26
C GLU A 414 -5.24 -14.44 -9.58
N PHE A 415 -5.29 -15.37 -8.62
CA PHE A 415 -6.51 -15.60 -7.84
C PHE A 415 -6.86 -14.40 -6.93
N PHE A 416 -5.86 -13.76 -6.33
CA PHE A 416 -6.12 -12.55 -5.54
C PHE A 416 -6.58 -11.37 -6.42
N CYS A 417 -6.03 -11.25 -7.64
CA CYS A 417 -6.52 -10.29 -8.63
C CYS A 417 -8.00 -10.55 -8.98
N PHE A 418 -8.35 -11.83 -9.19
CA PHE A 418 -9.76 -12.23 -9.36
C PHE A 418 -10.63 -11.80 -8.17
N GLY A 419 -10.20 -12.06 -6.94
CA GLY A 419 -10.92 -11.63 -5.74
C GLY A 419 -11.11 -10.12 -5.67
N MET A 420 -10.08 -9.35 -6.01
CA MET A 420 -10.17 -7.89 -6.10
C MET A 420 -11.18 -7.43 -7.16
N ASP A 421 -11.17 -8.04 -8.35
CA ASP A 421 -12.09 -7.68 -9.44
C ASP A 421 -13.56 -7.97 -9.09
N VAL A 422 -13.82 -8.96 -8.22
CA VAL A 422 -15.15 -9.19 -7.64
C VAL A 422 -15.50 -8.09 -6.64
N LEU A 423 -14.60 -7.79 -5.69
CA LEU A 423 -14.80 -6.77 -4.65
C LEU A 423 -15.08 -5.38 -5.24
N LEU A 424 -14.40 -5.02 -6.34
CA LEU A 424 -14.60 -3.77 -7.07
C LEU A 424 -16.03 -3.56 -7.60
N LYS A 425 -16.83 -4.63 -7.68
CA LYS A 425 -18.20 -4.59 -8.21
C LYS A 425 -19.26 -4.66 -7.11
N LEU A 426 -18.87 -4.86 -5.84
CA LEU A 426 -19.81 -4.99 -4.74
C LEU A 426 -20.23 -3.61 -4.22
N ASP A 427 -21.52 -3.45 -3.99
CA ASP A 427 -22.07 -2.33 -3.21
C ASP A 427 -21.96 -2.66 -1.70
N LEU A 428 -22.48 -1.79 -0.83
CA LEU A 428 -22.45 -2.03 0.62
C LEU A 428 -23.09 -3.38 1.00
N GLU A 429 -24.28 -3.66 0.48
CA GLU A 429 -25.02 -4.87 0.82
C GLU A 429 -24.33 -6.14 0.30
N GLY A 430 -23.78 -6.12 -0.92
CA GLY A 430 -22.94 -7.19 -1.45
C GLY A 430 -21.67 -7.39 -0.61
N THR A 431 -21.03 -6.30 -0.19
CA THR A 431 -19.82 -6.32 0.66
C THR A 431 -20.12 -6.94 2.02
N ARG A 432 -21.23 -6.55 2.66
CA ARG A 432 -21.68 -7.12 3.94
C ARG A 432 -21.89 -8.63 3.84
N ARG A 433 -22.65 -9.07 2.82
CA ARG A 433 -22.88 -10.50 2.61
C ARG A 433 -21.60 -11.28 2.33
N PHE A 434 -20.69 -10.71 1.54
CA PHE A 434 -19.39 -11.30 1.26
C PHE A 434 -18.58 -11.51 2.54
N PHE A 435 -18.41 -10.46 3.37
CA PHE A 435 -17.63 -10.58 4.59
C PHE A 435 -18.31 -11.43 5.66
N ASN A 436 -19.65 -11.46 5.71
CA ASN A 436 -20.38 -12.39 6.55
C ASN A 436 -19.98 -13.84 6.21
N ALA A 437 -20.03 -14.22 4.94
CA ALA A 437 -19.65 -15.55 4.49
C ALA A 437 -18.15 -15.82 4.64
N PHE A 438 -17.30 -14.85 4.34
CA PHE A 438 -15.83 -14.97 4.41
C PHE A 438 -15.33 -15.26 5.82
N PHE A 439 -15.88 -14.59 6.82
CA PHE A 439 -15.50 -14.80 8.22
C PHE A 439 -16.24 -15.96 8.91
N ASP A 440 -17.21 -16.58 8.24
CA ASP A 440 -17.82 -17.86 8.66
C ASP A 440 -17.03 -19.09 8.18
N LEU A 441 -16.02 -18.89 7.33
CA LEU A 441 -15.13 -19.97 6.89
C LEU A 441 -14.26 -20.50 8.03
N GLU A 442 -13.82 -21.75 7.89
CA GLU A 442 -12.81 -22.33 8.78
C GLU A 442 -11.60 -21.40 8.92
N PRO A 443 -11.02 -21.24 10.13
CA PRO A 443 -9.92 -20.31 10.37
C PRO A 443 -8.77 -20.41 9.37
N ARG A 444 -8.37 -21.62 8.98
CA ARG A 444 -7.29 -21.84 8.00
C ARG A 444 -7.49 -21.08 6.68
N TYR A 445 -8.73 -20.92 6.23
CA TYR A 445 -9.05 -20.31 4.96
C TYR A 445 -8.88 -18.80 5.01
N TRP A 446 -9.57 -18.12 5.92
CA TRP A 446 -9.45 -16.67 6.00
C TRP A 446 -8.09 -16.24 6.57
N HIS A 447 -7.49 -17.02 7.50
CA HIS A 447 -6.11 -16.79 7.94
C HIS A 447 -5.14 -16.86 6.76
N GLY A 448 -5.26 -17.93 5.97
CA GLY A 448 -4.36 -18.18 4.85
C GLY A 448 -4.56 -17.18 3.72
N PHE A 449 -5.80 -16.78 3.44
CA PHE A 449 -6.09 -15.78 2.40
C PHE A 449 -5.48 -14.43 2.78
N LEU A 450 -5.80 -13.90 3.98
CA LEU A 450 -5.30 -12.60 4.43
C LEU A 450 -3.76 -12.56 4.51
N SER A 451 -3.11 -13.67 4.84
CA SER A 451 -1.65 -13.78 4.95
C SER A 451 -0.94 -14.30 3.68
N SER A 452 -1.64 -14.45 2.54
CA SER A 452 -1.07 -15.02 1.31
C SER A 452 -0.38 -16.40 1.49
N ARG A 453 -0.93 -17.24 2.38
CA ARG A 453 -0.45 -18.61 2.65
C ARG A 453 -1.15 -19.68 1.82
N LEU A 454 -2.35 -19.42 1.27
CA LEU A 454 -3.06 -20.37 0.43
C LEU A 454 -2.54 -20.37 -1.01
N PHE A 455 -2.22 -21.54 -1.55
CA PHE A 455 -1.84 -21.70 -2.97
C PHE A 455 -3.02 -22.18 -3.82
N LEU A 456 -2.83 -22.25 -5.14
CA LEU A 456 -3.94 -22.43 -6.11
C LEU A 456 -4.91 -23.59 -5.77
N PRO A 457 -4.47 -24.81 -5.39
CA PRO A 457 -5.40 -25.87 -5.00
C PRO A 457 -6.26 -25.47 -3.79
N GLU A 458 -5.64 -24.90 -2.75
CA GLU A 458 -6.33 -24.45 -1.54
C GLU A 458 -7.22 -23.24 -1.82
N LEU A 459 -6.82 -22.36 -2.74
CA LEU A 459 -7.61 -21.21 -3.18
C LEU A 459 -8.87 -21.61 -3.94
N ILE A 460 -8.81 -22.71 -4.71
CA ILE A 460 -10.01 -23.29 -5.34
C ILE A 460 -10.96 -23.80 -4.26
N PHE A 461 -10.47 -24.57 -3.28
CA PHE A 461 -11.30 -25.04 -2.17
C PHE A 461 -11.84 -23.90 -1.30
N PHE A 462 -11.04 -22.86 -1.08
CA PHE A 462 -11.47 -21.61 -0.45
C PHE A 462 -12.63 -20.98 -1.22
N GLY A 463 -12.51 -20.83 -2.55
CA GLY A 463 -13.56 -20.26 -3.39
C GLY A 463 -14.84 -21.08 -3.36
N LEU A 464 -14.75 -22.42 -3.42
CA LEU A 464 -15.89 -23.32 -3.30
C LEU A 464 -16.53 -23.24 -1.90
N SER A 465 -15.72 -23.21 -0.85
CA SER A 465 -16.19 -23.08 0.53
C SER A 465 -16.92 -21.75 0.73
N LEU A 466 -16.34 -20.63 0.26
CA LEU A 466 -16.97 -19.32 0.27
C LEU A 466 -18.31 -19.33 -0.48
N PHE A 467 -18.35 -19.92 -1.68
CA PHE A 467 -19.58 -20.05 -2.45
C PHE A 467 -20.64 -20.90 -1.73
N SER A 468 -20.23 -21.96 -1.03
CA SER A 468 -21.14 -22.82 -0.25
C SER A 468 -21.69 -22.13 0.99
N HIS A 469 -20.96 -21.22 1.63
CA HIS A 469 -21.42 -20.45 2.80
C HIS A 469 -22.18 -19.17 2.40
N ALA A 470 -22.01 -18.70 1.16
CA ALA A 470 -22.69 -17.53 0.64
C ALA A 470 -24.22 -17.75 0.57
N SER A 471 -25.02 -16.71 0.87
CA SER A 471 -26.46 -16.76 0.66
C SER A 471 -26.82 -16.90 -0.82
N ASN A 472 -28.04 -17.34 -1.16
CA ASN A 472 -28.46 -17.51 -2.56
C ASN A 472 -28.29 -16.22 -3.39
N THR A 473 -28.64 -15.08 -2.83
CA THR A 473 -28.42 -13.76 -3.45
C THR A 473 -26.93 -13.51 -3.71
N SER A 474 -26.07 -13.83 -2.73
CA SER A 474 -24.63 -13.68 -2.86
C SER A 474 -24.03 -14.63 -3.89
N ARG A 475 -24.53 -15.87 -4.00
CA ARG A 475 -24.11 -16.82 -5.03
C ARG A 475 -24.42 -16.30 -6.43
N LEU A 476 -25.64 -15.83 -6.66
CA LEU A 476 -26.03 -15.20 -7.93
C LEU A 476 -25.18 -13.98 -8.24
N GLU A 477 -24.89 -13.15 -7.25
CA GLU A 477 -24.03 -11.99 -7.38
C GLU A 477 -22.58 -12.34 -7.70
N ILE A 478 -22.00 -13.32 -7.00
CA ILE A 478 -20.66 -13.85 -7.27
C ILE A 478 -20.60 -14.43 -8.69
N MET A 479 -21.62 -15.16 -9.13
CA MET A 479 -21.68 -15.67 -10.50
C MET A 479 -21.76 -14.51 -11.51
N ALA A 480 -22.70 -13.59 -11.33
CA ALA A 480 -22.90 -12.47 -12.25
C ALA A 480 -21.68 -11.54 -12.33
N LYS A 481 -21.12 -11.15 -11.19
CA LYS A 481 -19.99 -10.21 -11.08
C LYS A 481 -18.64 -10.89 -11.30
N GLY A 482 -18.53 -12.18 -10.98
CA GLY A 482 -17.29 -12.96 -11.01
C GLY A 482 -17.04 -13.76 -12.29
N THR A 483 -18.02 -13.99 -13.16
CA THR A 483 -17.81 -14.79 -14.40
C THR A 483 -16.71 -14.19 -15.30
N LEU A 484 -16.79 -12.91 -15.64
CA LEU A 484 -15.78 -12.27 -16.48
C LEU A 484 -14.39 -12.24 -15.80
N PRO A 485 -14.25 -11.83 -14.52
CA PRO A 485 -13.00 -11.97 -13.78
C PRO A 485 -12.43 -13.40 -13.75
N LEU A 486 -13.29 -14.42 -13.61
CA LEU A 486 -12.88 -15.82 -13.60
C LEU A 486 -12.30 -16.24 -14.95
N VAL A 487 -12.97 -15.86 -16.06
CA VAL A 487 -12.46 -16.11 -17.42
C VAL A 487 -11.10 -15.42 -17.62
N ASN A 488 -10.95 -14.18 -17.16
CA ASN A 488 -9.67 -13.46 -17.23
C ASN A 488 -8.57 -14.18 -16.44
N MET A 489 -8.85 -14.61 -15.21
CA MET A 489 -7.93 -15.38 -14.40
C MET A 489 -7.51 -16.67 -15.11
N ILE A 490 -8.46 -17.46 -15.62
CA ILE A 490 -8.18 -18.71 -16.35
C ILE A 490 -7.28 -18.43 -17.57
N ASN A 491 -7.59 -17.40 -18.36
CA ASN A 491 -6.78 -17.01 -19.51
C ASN A 491 -5.35 -16.63 -19.11
N ASN A 492 -5.16 -15.92 -17.99
CA ASN A 492 -3.83 -15.59 -17.49
C ASN A 492 -3.09 -16.85 -17.00
N LEU A 493 -3.74 -17.73 -16.25
CA LEU A 493 -3.16 -19.00 -15.79
C LEU A 493 -2.70 -19.89 -16.96
N VAL A 494 -3.44 -19.89 -18.08
CA VAL A 494 -3.06 -20.60 -19.31
C VAL A 494 -1.84 -19.96 -19.96
N LYS A 495 -1.80 -18.62 -20.05
CA LYS A 495 -0.64 -17.90 -20.61
C LYS A 495 0.64 -18.11 -19.81
N GLU A 496 0.55 -18.33 -18.49
CA GLU A 496 1.71 -18.61 -17.65
C GLU A 496 2.23 -20.06 -17.71
N ARG A 497 1.52 -20.97 -18.42
CA ARG A 497 2.01 -22.34 -18.70
C ARG A 497 2.94 -22.41 -19.91
N ALA A 498 2.89 -21.40 -20.79
CA ALA A 498 3.82 -21.20 -21.88
C ALA A 498 4.99 -20.33 -21.39
#